data_AF-A0A5E4Q925-F1
#
_entry.id   AF-A0A5E4Q925-F1
#
_cell.length_a   1.000
_cell.length_b   1.000
_cell.length_c   1.000
_cell.angle_alpha   90.00
_cell.angle_beta   90.00
_cell.angle_gamma   90.00
#
_symmetry.space_group_name_H-M   'P 1'
#
loop_
_entity.id
_entity.type
_entity.pdbx_description
1 polymer ?
#
loop_
_entity_poly.entity_id
_entity_poly.type
_entity_poly.pdbx_seq_one_letter_code
_entity_poly.pdbx_strand_id
1 'polypeptide(L)'
;MSKVQNLKKIKSLCLLTLGGTVAYQFIYYKKDFPGYYENILQPLSQHVNPEWAHKLGVTALKYGIFPPESFKDPSVLKTKFLNNELSNPIGIAAGFDKHGDAISGLRRIGFSIVEIGSITPEPQPGNPKPRVFRLPEDNAVINRYGFNSEGYENVLKKIKHIDKVTLDRGILGINLGRNKDSQDAVHDYTLGIKTFNEIADYFVINISSFTK
;
A
#
# COMPACT_ATOMS: atom_id res chain seq x y z
N MET A 1 -23.32 44.49 19.14
CA MET A 1 -22.63 43.22 19.50
C MET A 1 -21.12 43.44 19.45
N SER A 2 -20.37 43.02 20.47
CA SER A 2 -18.92 43.30 20.51
C SER A 2 -18.16 42.43 19.50
N LYS A 3 -17.08 42.95 18.90
CA LYS A 3 -16.22 42.22 17.94
C LYS A 3 -15.76 40.87 18.50
N VAL A 4 -15.51 40.79 19.81
CA VAL A 4 -15.10 39.58 20.53
C VAL A 4 -16.21 38.51 20.50
N GLN A 5 -17.47 38.92 20.63
CA GLN A 5 -18.62 38.02 20.59
C GLN A 5 -18.84 37.44 19.19
N ASN A 6 -18.63 38.24 18.14
CA ASN A 6 -18.69 37.78 16.76
C ASN A 6 -17.54 36.82 16.41
N LEU A 7 -16.32 37.08 16.88
CA LEU A 7 -15.18 36.18 16.74
C LEU A 7 -15.41 34.81 17.42
N LYS A 8 -16.01 34.80 18.62
CA LYS A 8 -16.38 33.54 19.28
C LYS A 8 -17.43 32.77 18.48
N LYS A 9 -18.46 33.44 17.95
CA LYS A 9 -19.49 32.80 17.11
C LYS A 9 -18.90 32.23 15.81
N ILE A 10 -18.00 32.96 15.15
CA ILE A 10 -17.30 32.46 13.94
C ILE A 10 -16.44 31.25 14.27
N LYS A 11 -15.65 31.29 15.36
CA LYS A 11 -14.85 30.12 15.78
C LYS A 11 -15.72 28.91 16.10
N SER A 12 -16.82 29.10 16.83
CA SER A 12 -17.77 28.02 17.13
C SER A 12 -18.43 27.48 15.87
N LEU A 13 -18.80 28.35 14.92
CA LEU A 13 -19.36 27.94 13.63
C LEU A 13 -18.34 27.12 12.83
N CYS A 14 -17.10 27.61 12.67
CA CYS A 14 -16.04 26.88 11.99
C CYS A 14 -15.76 25.54 12.65
N LEU A 15 -15.71 25.48 13.98
CA LEU A 15 -15.48 24.23 14.71
C LEU A 15 -16.63 23.24 14.51
N LEU A 16 -17.87 23.70 14.55
CA LEU A 16 -19.06 22.87 14.37
C LEU A 16 -19.20 22.39 12.92
N THR A 17 -18.92 23.24 11.93
CA THR A 17 -18.93 22.86 10.52
C THR A 17 -17.79 21.92 10.18
N LEU A 18 -16.59 22.15 10.73
CA LEU A 18 -15.44 21.27 10.51
C LEU A 18 -15.66 19.92 11.18
N GLY A 19 -16.12 19.91 12.44
CA GLY A 19 -16.46 18.70 13.19
C GLY A 19 -17.61 17.91 12.55
N GLY A 20 -18.66 18.60 12.12
CA GLY A 20 -19.79 18.00 11.40
C GLY A 20 -19.39 17.43 10.05
N THR A 21 -18.53 18.12 9.29
CA THR A 21 -17.98 17.62 8.03
C THR A 21 -17.10 16.40 8.28
N VAL A 22 -16.21 16.43 9.27
CA VAL A 22 -15.36 15.28 9.63
C VAL A 22 -16.21 14.08 10.06
N ALA A 23 -17.22 14.29 10.90
CA ALA A 23 -18.14 13.23 11.31
C ALA A 23 -18.96 12.68 10.13
N TYR A 24 -19.43 13.55 9.24
CA TYR A 24 -20.17 13.16 8.04
C TYR A 24 -19.30 12.35 7.07
N GLN A 25 -18.07 12.81 6.80
CA GLN A 25 -17.11 12.08 5.99
C GLN A 25 -16.72 10.74 6.63
N PHE A 26 -16.57 10.70 7.96
CA PHE A 26 -16.31 9.46 8.69
C PHE A 26 -17.48 8.47 8.60
N ILE A 27 -18.72 8.94 8.70
CA ILE A 27 -19.92 8.11 8.52
C ILE A 27 -20.01 7.60 7.07
N TYR A 28 -19.77 8.46 6.09
CA TYR A 28 -19.84 8.10 4.67
C TYR A 28 -18.78 7.06 4.30
N TYR A 29 -17.59 7.23 4.85
CA TYR A 29 -16.49 6.30 4.72
C TYR A 29 -16.74 4.97 5.43
N LYS A 30 -17.33 4.97 6.64
CA LYS A 30 -17.62 3.74 7.39
C LYS A 30 -18.78 2.93 6.81
N LYS A 31 -19.71 3.59 6.13
CA LYS A 31 -20.85 2.93 5.48
C LYS A 31 -20.54 2.50 4.04
N ASP A 32 -19.30 2.68 3.59
CA ASP A 32 -18.86 2.37 2.23
C ASP A 32 -19.86 2.85 1.18
N PHE A 33 -20.29 4.12 1.29
CA PHE A 33 -21.26 4.65 0.35
C PHE A 33 -20.69 4.55 -1.07
N PRO A 34 -21.40 3.87 -1.98
CA PRO A 34 -20.94 3.69 -3.36
C PRO A 34 -20.51 5.02 -3.96
N GLY A 35 -19.27 5.07 -4.44
CA GLY A 35 -18.70 6.25 -5.09
C GLY A 35 -18.07 7.30 -4.15
N TYR A 36 -18.01 7.12 -2.82
CA TYR A 36 -17.26 8.08 -1.97
C TYR A 36 -15.77 8.10 -2.33
N TYR A 37 -15.19 6.92 -2.55
CA TYR A 37 -13.79 6.82 -2.99
C TYR A 37 -13.59 7.52 -4.34
N GLU A 38 -14.41 7.17 -5.33
CA GLU A 38 -14.28 7.64 -6.72
C GLU A 38 -14.60 9.14 -6.86
N ASN A 39 -15.62 9.64 -6.17
CA ASN A 39 -16.10 11.02 -6.35
C ASN A 39 -15.42 12.02 -5.41
N ILE A 40 -14.86 11.58 -4.27
CA ILE A 40 -14.31 12.48 -3.25
C ILE A 40 -12.83 12.17 -2.97
N LEU A 41 -12.51 10.97 -2.46
CA LEU A 41 -11.13 10.68 -2.02
C LEU A 41 -10.13 10.67 -3.17
N GLN A 42 -10.45 9.98 -4.26
CA GLN A 42 -9.57 9.85 -5.42
C GLN A 42 -9.30 11.22 -6.06
N PRO A 43 -10.30 12.08 -6.39
CA PRO A 43 -10.05 13.42 -6.94
C PRO A 43 -9.26 14.32 -5.99
N LEU A 44 -9.55 14.30 -4.70
CA LEU A 44 -8.77 15.08 -3.71
C LEU A 44 -7.33 14.59 -3.65
N SER A 45 -7.09 13.28 -3.71
CA SER A 45 -5.74 12.72 -3.70
C SER A 45 -4.89 13.14 -4.91
N GLN A 46 -5.52 13.51 -6.04
CA GLN A 46 -4.83 14.01 -7.24
C GLN A 46 -4.16 15.36 -7.00
N HIS A 47 -4.66 16.17 -6.05
CA HIS A 47 -4.12 17.48 -5.71
C HIS A 47 -2.93 17.41 -4.73
N VAL A 48 -2.66 16.23 -4.16
CA VAL A 48 -1.52 15.97 -3.27
C VAL A 48 -0.37 15.40 -4.08
N ASN A 49 0.87 15.77 -3.72
CA ASN A 49 2.06 15.17 -4.32
C ASN A 49 1.95 13.63 -4.36
N PRO A 50 2.21 12.99 -5.51
CA PRO A 50 1.93 11.57 -5.70
C PRO A 50 2.65 10.63 -4.72
N GLU A 51 3.91 10.92 -4.36
CA GLU A 51 4.64 10.10 -3.41
C GLU A 51 4.08 10.26 -1.99
N TRP A 52 3.67 11.48 -1.61
CA TRP A 52 3.00 11.73 -0.33
C TRP A 52 1.62 11.07 -0.25
N ALA A 53 0.81 11.21 -1.29
CA ALA A 53 -0.50 10.58 -1.37
C ALA A 53 -0.39 9.05 -1.26
N HIS A 54 0.61 8.45 -1.92
CA HIS A 54 0.89 7.02 -1.79
C HIS A 54 1.27 6.62 -0.36
N LYS A 55 2.19 7.34 0.28
CA LYS A 55 2.58 7.10 1.68
C LYS A 55 1.39 7.21 2.64
N LEU A 56 0.54 8.21 2.45
CA LEU A 56 -0.70 8.40 3.22
C LEU A 56 -1.65 7.21 3.01
N GLY A 57 -1.81 6.74 1.77
CA GLY A 57 -2.62 5.55 1.45
C GLY A 57 -2.13 4.28 2.14
N VAL A 58 -0.83 3.98 2.04
CA VAL A 58 -0.20 2.82 2.71
C VAL A 58 -0.36 2.92 4.22
N THR A 59 -0.17 4.11 4.79
CA THR A 59 -0.33 4.36 6.23
C THR A 59 -1.79 4.18 6.66
N ALA A 60 -2.75 4.67 5.87
CA ALA A 60 -4.17 4.48 6.14
C ALA A 60 -4.58 3.00 6.07
N LEU A 61 -4.01 2.21 5.15
CA LEU A 61 -4.22 0.77 5.10
C LEU A 61 -3.64 0.07 6.32
N LYS A 62 -2.39 0.39 6.69
CA LYS A 62 -1.68 -0.11 7.87
C LYS A 62 -2.51 0.05 9.13
N TYR A 63 -3.09 1.24 9.34
CA TYR A 63 -3.84 1.57 10.56
C TYR A 63 -5.32 1.22 10.53
N GLY A 64 -5.81 0.47 9.55
CA GLY A 64 -7.22 0.07 9.62
C GLY A 64 -8.22 1.11 9.15
N ILE A 65 -7.76 2.20 8.53
CA ILE A 65 -8.63 3.33 8.23
C ILE A 65 -9.65 2.86 7.17
N PHE A 66 -9.20 2.27 6.04
CA PHE A 66 -10.10 1.83 4.97
C PHE A 66 -11.12 0.78 5.45
N PRO A 67 -12.41 0.95 5.09
CA PRO A 67 -13.45 0.00 5.45
C PRO A 67 -13.07 -1.39 4.95
N PRO A 68 -13.28 -2.45 5.74
CA PRO A 68 -13.09 -3.81 5.27
C PRO A 68 -14.05 -4.12 4.13
N GLU A 69 -13.61 -4.95 3.19
CA GLU A 69 -14.53 -5.57 2.23
C GLU A 69 -15.50 -6.47 3.00
N SER A 70 -16.79 -6.24 2.78
CA SER A 70 -17.87 -6.97 3.46
C SER A 70 -18.63 -7.89 2.52
N PHE A 71 -18.47 -7.68 1.21
CA PHE A 71 -19.01 -8.55 0.19
C PHE A 71 -18.22 -9.87 0.15
N LYS A 72 -18.96 -10.97 0.15
CA LYS A 72 -18.36 -12.30 0.02
C LYS A 72 -18.09 -12.58 -1.46
N ASP A 73 -16.84 -12.90 -1.77
CA ASP A 73 -16.45 -13.30 -3.13
C ASP A 73 -17.37 -14.40 -3.68
N PRO A 74 -17.93 -14.22 -4.90
CA PRO A 74 -18.72 -15.23 -5.58
C PRO A 74 -17.90 -16.51 -5.80
N SER A 75 -18.52 -17.68 -5.64
CA SER A 75 -17.82 -18.97 -5.78
C SER A 75 -17.17 -19.18 -7.16
N VAL A 76 -17.68 -18.52 -8.20
CA VAL A 76 -17.12 -18.58 -9.56
C VAL A 76 -15.73 -17.93 -9.67
N LEU A 77 -15.35 -17.04 -8.75
CA LEU A 77 -14.03 -16.41 -8.74
C LEU A 77 -12.95 -17.25 -8.05
N LYS A 78 -13.34 -18.34 -7.38
CA LYS A 78 -12.37 -19.22 -6.71
C LYS A 78 -11.34 -19.72 -7.70
N THR A 79 -10.07 -19.49 -7.39
CA THR A 79 -8.96 -19.73 -8.31
C THR A 79 -7.87 -20.51 -7.60
N LYS A 80 -7.30 -21.52 -8.26
CA LYS A 80 -6.09 -22.19 -7.79
C LYS A 80 -4.86 -21.43 -8.30
N PHE A 81 -3.97 -21.06 -7.39
CA PHE A 81 -2.69 -20.42 -7.74
C PHE A 81 -1.58 -21.06 -6.91
N LEU A 82 -0.56 -21.60 -7.59
CA LEU A 82 0.46 -22.46 -6.99
C LEU A 82 -0.20 -23.61 -6.20
N ASN A 83 0.14 -23.75 -4.92
CA ASN A 83 -0.40 -24.79 -4.04
C ASN A 83 -1.58 -24.31 -3.18
N ASN A 84 -2.18 -23.17 -3.52
CA ASN A 84 -3.17 -22.48 -2.70
C ASN A 84 -4.51 -22.32 -3.44
N GLU A 85 -5.61 -22.35 -2.67
CA GLU A 85 -6.95 -22.00 -3.14
C GLU A 85 -7.30 -20.57 -2.71
N LEU A 86 -7.48 -19.68 -3.68
CA LEU A 86 -7.83 -18.28 -3.45
C LEU A 86 -9.35 -18.07 -3.56
N SER A 87 -9.89 -17.13 -2.77
CA SER A 87 -11.30 -16.74 -2.87
C SER A 87 -11.59 -15.97 -4.15
N ASN A 88 -10.63 -15.17 -4.61
CA ASN A 88 -10.67 -14.42 -5.86
C ASN A 88 -9.27 -14.35 -6.52
N PRO A 89 -9.16 -14.08 -7.83
CA PRO A 89 -7.87 -14.02 -8.52
C PRO A 89 -7.17 -12.65 -8.42
N ILE A 90 -7.71 -11.70 -7.65
CA ILE A 90 -7.27 -10.30 -7.66
C ILE A 90 -6.11 -10.12 -6.68
N GLY A 91 -5.03 -9.54 -7.20
CA GLY A 91 -3.81 -9.24 -6.45
C GLY A 91 -3.40 -7.78 -6.52
N ILE A 92 -2.67 -7.32 -5.52
CA ILE A 92 -1.95 -6.06 -5.55
C ILE A 92 -0.47 -6.31 -5.87
N ALA A 93 0.02 -5.64 -6.91
CA ALA A 93 1.37 -5.83 -7.44
C ALA A 93 2.45 -5.19 -6.55
N ALA A 94 3.69 -5.66 -6.71
CA ALA A 94 4.85 -5.04 -6.09
C ALA A 94 5.01 -3.58 -6.50
N GLY A 95 5.76 -2.85 -5.68
CA GLY A 95 5.97 -1.41 -5.80
C GLY A 95 4.93 -0.59 -5.04
N PHE A 96 3.76 -1.17 -4.71
CA PHE A 96 2.77 -0.54 -3.85
C PHE A 96 3.18 -0.64 -2.37
N ASP A 97 3.24 -1.83 -1.78
CA ASP A 97 3.70 -2.01 -0.40
C ASP A 97 5.14 -2.56 -0.38
N LYS A 98 6.11 -1.66 -0.54
CA LYS A 98 7.53 -2.04 -0.68
C LYS A 98 8.13 -2.67 0.58
N HIS A 99 7.56 -2.40 1.75
CA HIS A 99 8.19 -2.73 3.04
C HIS A 99 7.29 -3.60 3.93
N GLY A 100 6.17 -4.10 3.41
CA GLY A 100 5.22 -4.94 4.14
C GLY A 100 4.45 -4.19 5.22
N ASP A 101 4.27 -2.87 5.08
CA ASP A 101 3.61 -2.03 6.07
C ASP A 101 2.08 -2.16 6.05
N ALA A 102 1.49 -2.57 4.95
CA ALA A 102 0.05 -2.54 4.69
C ALA A 102 -0.56 -3.91 4.37
N ILE A 103 0.17 -5.02 4.50
CA ILE A 103 -0.30 -6.39 4.20
C ILE A 103 -1.67 -6.66 4.84
N SER A 104 -1.82 -6.45 6.14
CA SER A 104 -3.08 -6.68 6.86
C SER A 104 -4.23 -5.79 6.34
N GLY A 105 -3.92 -4.55 5.96
CA GLY A 105 -4.88 -3.62 5.40
C GLY A 105 -5.35 -4.03 4.01
N LEU A 106 -4.41 -4.42 3.15
CA LEU A 106 -4.66 -4.86 1.77
C LEU A 106 -5.52 -6.13 1.74
N ARG A 107 -5.21 -7.10 2.62
CA ARG A 107 -6.06 -8.29 2.82
C ARG A 107 -7.48 -7.93 3.23
N ARG A 108 -7.61 -7.00 4.17
CA ARG A 108 -8.90 -6.60 4.73
C ARG A 108 -9.80 -5.90 3.71
N ILE A 109 -9.23 -5.24 2.70
CA ILE A 109 -9.98 -4.63 1.59
C ILE A 109 -10.21 -5.57 0.40
N GLY A 110 -9.91 -6.88 0.53
CA GLY A 110 -10.34 -7.91 -0.42
C GLY A 110 -9.26 -8.52 -1.32
N PHE A 111 -8.00 -8.09 -1.23
CA PHE A 111 -6.92 -8.68 -2.06
C PHE A 111 -6.55 -10.09 -1.60
N SER A 112 -6.74 -11.07 -2.49
CA SER A 112 -6.35 -12.47 -2.29
C SER A 112 -4.84 -12.70 -2.49
N ILE A 113 -4.16 -11.83 -3.24
CA ILE A 113 -2.71 -11.87 -3.44
C ILE A 113 -2.11 -10.51 -3.06
N VAL A 114 -1.04 -10.52 -2.26
CA VAL A 114 -0.28 -9.30 -1.92
C VAL A 114 1.16 -9.56 -2.28
N GLU A 115 1.70 -8.81 -3.23
CA GLU A 115 3.12 -8.84 -3.57
C GLU A 115 3.82 -7.61 -2.98
N ILE A 116 4.73 -7.83 -2.02
CA ILE A 116 5.52 -6.76 -1.42
C ILE A 116 6.87 -6.60 -2.13
N GLY A 117 7.53 -5.48 -1.89
CA GLY A 117 8.83 -5.17 -2.50
C GLY A 117 8.72 -4.28 -3.75
N SER A 118 9.70 -4.21 -4.64
CA SER A 118 10.97 -4.95 -4.58
C SER A 118 11.81 -4.55 -3.37
N ILE A 119 12.23 -5.55 -2.59
CA ILE A 119 13.11 -5.39 -1.45
C ILE A 119 14.53 -5.73 -1.91
N THR A 120 15.51 -4.95 -1.46
CA THR A 120 16.95 -5.20 -1.68
C THR A 120 17.61 -5.71 -0.40
N PRO A 121 18.76 -6.39 -0.47
CA PRO A 121 19.50 -6.83 0.71
C PRO A 121 19.73 -5.71 1.73
N GLU A 122 20.43 -4.67 1.31
CA GLU A 122 20.75 -3.50 2.13
C GLU A 122 19.72 -2.39 1.93
N PRO A 123 19.49 -1.53 2.94
CA PRO A 123 18.68 -0.34 2.79
C PRO A 123 19.25 0.59 1.72
N GLN A 124 18.38 1.18 0.90
CA GLN A 124 18.80 2.21 -0.05
C GLN A 124 17.66 3.22 -0.33
N PRO A 125 17.98 4.51 -0.51
CA PRO A 125 16.98 5.56 -0.65
C PRO A 125 16.26 5.56 -2.01
N GLY A 126 16.82 4.88 -3.01
CA GLY A 126 16.41 4.96 -4.41
C GLY A 126 16.84 6.27 -5.08
N ASN A 127 16.25 6.59 -6.23
CA ASN A 127 16.58 7.78 -7.01
C ASN A 127 16.10 9.08 -6.32
N PRO A 128 16.72 10.25 -6.62
CA PRO A 128 16.28 11.54 -6.11
C PRO A 128 14.83 11.90 -6.48
N LYS A 129 14.18 12.74 -5.67
CA LYS A 129 12.82 13.24 -5.92
C LYS A 129 12.84 14.51 -6.78
N PRO A 130 11.75 14.81 -7.53
CA PRO A 130 10.54 14.02 -7.73
C PRO A 130 10.76 12.83 -8.68
N ARG A 131 10.08 11.71 -8.41
CA ARG A 131 10.31 10.41 -9.07
C ARG A 131 9.05 9.60 -9.35
N VAL A 132 7.89 10.20 -9.15
CA VAL A 132 6.58 9.65 -9.52
C VAL A 132 5.70 10.79 -10.01
N PHE A 133 5.00 10.55 -11.11
CA PHE A 133 4.21 11.52 -11.86
C PHE A 133 2.91 10.85 -12.28
N ARG A 134 1.79 11.55 -12.18
CA ARG A 134 0.49 11.07 -12.63
C ARG A 134 0.13 11.76 -13.94
N LEU A 135 -0.51 11.03 -14.83
CA LEU A 135 -1.07 11.49 -16.10
C LEU A 135 -2.58 11.16 -16.07
N PRO A 136 -3.41 12.03 -15.45
CA PRO A 136 -4.82 11.74 -15.25
C PRO A 136 -5.58 11.55 -16.56
N GLU A 137 -5.25 12.30 -17.61
CA GLU A 137 -5.90 12.18 -18.92
C GLU A 137 -5.69 10.79 -19.55
N ASP A 138 -4.54 10.18 -19.28
CA ASP A 138 -4.14 8.87 -19.81
C ASP A 138 -4.44 7.71 -18.84
N ASN A 139 -4.99 7.99 -17.67
CA ASN A 139 -5.09 7.03 -16.55
C ASN A 139 -3.74 6.34 -16.24
N ALA A 140 -2.64 7.09 -16.32
CA ALA A 140 -1.30 6.53 -16.25
C ALA A 140 -0.45 7.12 -15.09
N VAL A 141 0.58 6.37 -14.71
CA VAL A 141 1.59 6.79 -13.72
C VAL A 141 2.98 6.47 -14.26
N ILE A 142 3.86 7.47 -14.28
CA ILE A 142 5.28 7.30 -14.60
C ILE A 142 6.07 7.34 -13.29
N ASN A 143 6.95 6.38 -13.07
CA ASN A 143 7.84 6.40 -11.91
C ASN A 143 9.28 6.00 -12.28
N ARG A 144 10.22 6.48 -11.47
CA ARG A 144 11.66 6.18 -11.56
C ARG A 144 12.23 5.99 -10.16
N TYR A 145 11.60 5.15 -9.35
CA TYR A 145 11.96 4.99 -7.94
C TYR A 145 13.38 4.47 -7.71
N GLY A 146 13.88 3.56 -8.55
CA GLY A 146 15.21 2.95 -8.40
C GLY A 146 15.34 2.10 -7.13
N PHE A 147 14.37 1.23 -6.86
CA PHE A 147 14.32 0.34 -5.68
C PHE A 147 14.64 1.02 -4.35
N ASN A 148 13.87 2.04 -3.96
CA ASN A 148 13.90 2.50 -2.57
C ASN A 148 13.42 1.35 -1.64
N SER A 149 14.27 0.95 -0.69
CA SER A 149 14.13 -0.26 0.13
C SER A 149 14.66 0.00 1.54
N GLU A 150 14.01 -0.57 2.55
CA GLU A 150 14.49 -0.55 3.94
C GLU A 150 15.45 -1.70 4.26
N GLY A 151 15.74 -2.58 3.29
CA GLY A 151 16.61 -3.75 3.48
C GLY A 151 15.85 -4.99 3.94
N TYR A 152 16.41 -6.18 3.68
CA TYR A 152 15.77 -7.45 4.01
C TYR A 152 15.51 -7.61 5.51
N GLU A 153 16.49 -7.27 6.35
CA GLU A 153 16.39 -7.46 7.80
C GLU A 153 15.25 -6.64 8.41
N ASN A 154 15.13 -5.37 8.02
CA ASN A 154 14.09 -4.48 8.56
C ASN A 154 12.69 -4.90 8.11
N VAL A 155 12.54 -5.29 6.83
CA VAL A 155 11.27 -5.77 6.31
C VAL A 155 10.89 -7.10 6.95
N LEU A 156 11.83 -8.03 7.13
CA LEU A 156 11.57 -9.31 7.82
C LEU A 156 11.09 -9.08 9.25
N LYS A 157 11.74 -8.17 10.00
CA LYS A 157 11.32 -7.81 11.37
C LYS A 157 9.87 -7.33 11.38
N LYS A 158 9.49 -6.43 10.46
CA LYS A 158 8.11 -5.94 10.34
C LYS A 158 7.11 -7.07 10.07
N ILE A 159 7.41 -7.94 9.11
CA ILE A 159 6.48 -9.02 8.74
C ILE A 159 6.32 -10.06 9.85
N LYS A 160 7.40 -10.35 10.60
CA LYS A 160 7.34 -11.26 11.76
C LYS A 160 6.42 -10.77 12.88
N HIS A 161 6.05 -9.49 12.91
CA HIS A 161 5.07 -8.95 13.86
C HIS A 161 3.62 -9.05 13.37
N ILE A 162 3.38 -9.48 12.13
CA ILE A 162 2.03 -9.69 11.61
C ILE A 162 1.51 -11.03 12.14
N ASP A 163 0.26 -11.05 12.60
CA ASP A 163 -0.36 -12.27 13.08
C ASP A 163 -0.51 -13.31 11.95
N LYS A 164 -0.23 -14.57 12.27
CA LYS A 164 -0.27 -15.67 11.30
C LYS A 164 -1.63 -15.81 10.63
N VAL A 165 -2.73 -15.57 11.37
CA VAL A 165 -4.09 -15.62 10.82
C VAL A 165 -4.27 -14.63 9.68
N THR A 166 -3.71 -13.43 9.78
CA THR A 166 -3.76 -12.43 8.71
C THR A 166 -2.89 -12.79 7.52
N LEU A 167 -1.71 -13.39 7.75
CA LEU A 167 -0.88 -13.90 6.66
C LEU A 167 -1.61 -15.01 5.89
N ASP A 168 -2.22 -15.96 6.60
CA ASP A 168 -2.92 -17.13 6.04
C ASP A 168 -4.26 -16.76 5.34
N ARG A 169 -4.71 -15.50 5.37
CA ARG A 169 -5.92 -15.04 4.65
C ARG A 169 -5.76 -14.94 3.14
N GLY A 170 -4.55 -15.12 2.62
CA GLY A 170 -4.26 -15.14 1.19
C GLY A 170 -2.77 -15.35 0.96
N ILE A 171 -2.30 -15.17 -0.27
CA ILE A 171 -0.92 -15.50 -0.64
C ILE A 171 0.00 -14.28 -0.61
N LEU A 172 1.10 -14.35 0.13
CA LEU A 172 2.13 -13.31 0.22
C LEU A 172 3.27 -13.61 -0.76
N GLY A 173 3.39 -12.78 -1.79
CA GLY A 173 4.53 -12.75 -2.69
C GLY A 173 5.60 -11.80 -2.20
N ILE A 174 6.87 -12.17 -2.38
CA ILE A 174 8.00 -11.28 -2.12
C ILE A 174 8.78 -11.04 -3.40
N ASN A 175 8.74 -9.79 -3.84
CA ASN A 175 9.52 -9.31 -4.96
C ASN A 175 10.93 -8.91 -4.48
N LEU A 176 11.95 -9.55 -5.05
CA LEU A 176 13.35 -9.37 -4.72
C LEU A 176 14.02 -8.50 -5.79
N GLY A 177 14.75 -7.50 -5.33
CA GLY A 177 15.60 -6.64 -6.14
C GLY A 177 17.06 -6.75 -5.69
N ARG A 178 17.98 -6.33 -6.57
CA ARG A 178 19.40 -6.18 -6.23
C ARG A 178 19.69 -4.78 -5.71
N ASN A 179 20.69 -4.64 -4.85
CA ASN A 179 21.20 -3.30 -4.51
C ASN A 179 21.85 -2.65 -5.74
N LYS A 180 21.77 -1.31 -5.84
CA LYS A 180 22.26 -0.57 -7.01
C LYS A 180 23.74 -0.84 -7.30
N ASP A 181 24.55 -0.87 -6.25
CA ASP A 181 26.01 -1.00 -6.34
C ASP A 181 26.48 -2.46 -6.22
N SER A 182 25.55 -3.43 -6.15
CA SER A 182 25.87 -4.85 -6.03
C SER A 182 26.56 -5.37 -7.30
N GLN A 183 27.70 -6.03 -7.10
CA GLN A 183 28.48 -6.70 -8.14
C GLN A 183 28.03 -8.15 -8.36
N ASP A 184 27.24 -8.70 -7.44
CA ASP A 184 26.72 -10.06 -7.50
C ASP A 184 25.21 -10.08 -7.26
N ALA A 185 24.46 -9.84 -8.34
CA ALA A 185 23.00 -9.85 -8.28
C ALA A 185 22.44 -11.24 -7.91
N VAL A 186 23.12 -12.32 -8.29
CA VAL A 186 22.67 -13.69 -7.97
C VAL A 186 22.73 -13.92 -6.46
N HIS A 187 23.78 -13.43 -5.81
CA HIS A 187 23.90 -13.45 -4.37
C HIS A 187 22.76 -12.66 -3.70
N ASP A 188 22.46 -11.44 -4.16
CA ASP A 188 21.38 -10.61 -3.61
C ASP A 188 20.02 -11.33 -3.64
N TYR A 189 19.69 -11.99 -4.76
CA TYR A 189 18.45 -12.74 -4.89
C TYR A 189 18.45 -14.01 -4.03
N THR A 190 19.56 -14.75 -4.02
CA THR A 190 19.69 -15.99 -3.23
C THR A 190 19.58 -15.69 -1.73
N LEU A 191 20.18 -14.57 -1.28
CA LEU A 191 20.06 -14.10 0.10
C LEU A 191 18.60 -13.76 0.42
N GLY A 192 17.89 -13.07 -0.47
CA GLY A 192 16.47 -12.74 -0.27
C GLY A 192 15.59 -13.98 -0.11
N ILE A 193 15.78 -14.99 -0.97
CA ILE A 193 15.07 -16.27 -0.84
C ILE A 193 15.35 -16.90 0.53
N LYS A 194 16.63 -16.99 0.93
CA LYS A 194 17.01 -17.54 2.25
C LYS A 194 16.39 -16.74 3.39
N THR A 195 16.38 -15.42 3.31
CA THR A 195 15.89 -14.54 4.37
C THR A 195 14.39 -14.66 4.59
N PHE A 196 13.60 -14.84 3.52
CA PHE A 196 12.14 -14.84 3.61
C PHE A 196 11.47 -16.19 3.36
N ASN A 197 12.22 -17.28 3.22
CA ASN A 197 11.68 -18.61 2.87
C ASN A 197 10.55 -19.08 3.81
N GLU A 198 10.57 -18.68 5.08
CA GLU A 198 9.60 -19.12 6.08
C GLU A 198 8.27 -18.35 6.01
N ILE A 199 8.23 -17.22 5.29
CA ILE A 199 7.05 -16.32 5.26
C ILE A 199 6.48 -16.09 3.86
N ALA A 200 7.25 -16.33 2.80
CA ALA A 200 6.82 -16.10 1.44
C ALA A 200 6.15 -17.35 0.86
N ASP A 201 4.98 -17.19 0.26
CA ASP A 201 4.36 -18.26 -0.52
C ASP A 201 4.97 -18.38 -1.92
N TYR A 202 5.48 -17.27 -2.45
CA TYR A 202 6.24 -17.24 -3.69
C TYR A 202 7.22 -16.07 -3.74
N PHE A 203 8.20 -16.22 -4.63
CA PHE A 203 9.21 -15.21 -4.91
C PHE A 203 9.10 -14.70 -6.33
N VAL A 204 9.37 -13.41 -6.51
CA VAL A 204 9.54 -12.78 -7.82
C VAL A 204 10.95 -12.22 -7.90
N ILE A 205 11.71 -12.63 -8.93
CA ILE A 205 13.03 -12.07 -9.20
C ILE A 205 12.86 -10.92 -10.18
N ASN A 206 13.09 -9.68 -9.71
CA ASN A 206 12.92 -8.51 -10.55
C ASN A 206 14.22 -8.18 -11.29
N ILE A 207 14.27 -8.60 -12.55
CA ILE A 207 15.35 -8.31 -13.51
C ILE A 207 15.10 -7.05 -14.36
N SER A 208 13.97 -6.37 -14.17
CA SER A 208 13.50 -5.31 -15.08
C SER A 208 14.09 -3.92 -14.80
N SER A 209 14.82 -3.73 -13.70
CA SER A 209 15.42 -2.44 -13.36
C SER A 209 16.82 -2.32 -13.99
N PHE A 210 16.88 -1.78 -15.21
CA PHE A 210 18.12 -1.42 -15.87
C PHE A 210 18.81 -0.25 -15.12
N THR A 211 19.88 -0.54 -14.40
CA THR A 211 20.95 0.42 -14.13
C THR A 211 22.13 0.02 -15.01
N LYS A 212 22.25 0.69 -16.16
CA LYS A 212 23.57 0.96 -16.75
C LYS A 212 24.09 2.26 -16.16
#